data_AF-A0A6N4ADI1-F1
#
_entry.id   AF-A0A6N4ADI1-F1
#
_cell.length_a   1.000
_cell.length_b   1.000
_cell.length_c   1.000
_cell.angle_alpha   90.00
_cell.angle_beta   90.00
_cell.angle_gamma   90.00
#
_symmetry.space_group_name_H-M   'P 1'
#
loop_
_entity.id
_entity.type
_entity.pdbx_description
1 polymer ?
#
loop_
_entity_poly.entity_id
_entity_poly.type
_entity_poly.pdbx_seq_one_letter_code
_entity_poly.pdbx_strand_id
1 'polypeptide(L)'
;MILGRFYLKRTQDRNLIGQFSNQAMNENTTENAIFTGNGRIDDDFVGNYDSTWVDNGEGQRTSTLEIRLIPNTQLYRLTWTNANESIEFHGEGFVIDNMLIGDYRDLEIQNLIGSRNLRQ
;
A
#
# COMPACT_ATOMS: atom_id res chain seq x y z
N MET A 1 11.49 -3.97 7.20
CA MET A 1 11.48 -5.46 7.08
C MET A 1 10.18 -5.84 6.37
N ILE A 2 10.01 -7.02 5.75
CA ILE A 2 8.65 -7.38 5.26
C ILE A 2 7.77 -7.50 6.49
N LEU A 3 6.72 -6.68 6.56
CA LEU A 3 5.78 -6.66 7.68
C LEU A 3 4.60 -7.56 7.44
N GLY A 4 4.23 -7.77 6.18
CA GLY A 4 2.98 -8.43 5.86
C GLY A 4 2.69 -8.51 4.37
N ARG A 5 1.51 -9.05 4.08
CA ARG A 5 0.99 -9.26 2.73
C ARG A 5 -0.35 -8.56 2.58
N PHE A 6 -0.68 -8.20 1.35
CA PHE A 6 -1.97 -7.63 1.02
C PHE A 6 -2.52 -8.23 -0.28
N TYR A 7 -3.83 -8.10 -0.45
CA TYR A 7 -4.45 -8.06 -1.76
C TYR A 7 -5.45 -6.92 -1.82
N LEU A 8 -5.59 -6.30 -2.99
CA LEU A 8 -6.56 -5.25 -3.29
C LEU A 8 -7.32 -5.64 -4.55
N LYS A 9 -8.64 -5.75 -4.47
CA LYS A 9 -9.51 -6.00 -5.62
C LYS A 9 -10.16 -4.70 -6.06
N ARG A 10 -10.09 -4.42 -7.36
CA ARG A 10 -10.76 -3.25 -7.94
C ARG A 10 -12.25 -3.50 -8.12
N THR A 11 -13.05 -2.52 -7.70
CA THR A 11 -14.50 -2.46 -7.90
C THR A 11 -14.83 -1.74 -9.21
N GLN A 12 -16.10 -1.79 -9.64
CA GLN A 12 -16.56 -1.11 -10.86
C GLN A 12 -16.34 0.40 -10.80
N ASP A 13 -16.47 1.00 -9.62
CA ASP A 13 -16.31 2.44 -9.38
C ASP A 13 -14.84 2.84 -9.14
N ARG A 14 -13.89 1.97 -9.50
CA ARG A 14 -12.43 2.12 -9.30
C ARG A 14 -11.96 2.11 -7.85
N ASN A 15 -12.85 2.06 -6.86
CA ASN A 15 -12.46 1.84 -5.47
C ASN A 15 -11.80 0.47 -5.32
N LEU A 16 -10.98 0.32 -4.28
CA LEU A 16 -10.34 -0.94 -3.94
C LEU A 16 -10.92 -1.48 -2.63
N ILE A 17 -11.15 -2.79 -2.61
CA ILE A 17 -11.49 -3.53 -1.39
C ILE A 17 -10.48 -4.65 -1.26
N GLY A 18 -9.86 -4.75 -0.11
CA GLY A 18 -8.77 -5.67 0.10
C GLY A 18 -8.71 -6.21 1.51
N GLN A 19 -7.71 -7.07 1.70
CA GLN A 19 -7.28 -7.44 3.03
C GLN A 19 -5.77 -7.41 3.10
N PHE A 20 -5.26 -7.17 4.31
CA PHE A 20 -3.86 -7.37 4.63
C PHE A 20 -3.71 -8.26 5.85
N SER A 21 -2.53 -8.85 5.95
CA SER A 21 -2.05 -9.59 7.11
C SER A 21 -0.73 -8.96 7.54
N ASN A 22 -0.46 -8.91 8.83
CA ASN A 22 0.82 -8.48 9.36
C ASN A 22 1.39 -9.57 10.28
N GLN A 23 2.71 -9.60 10.45
CA GLN A 23 3.37 -10.63 11.26
C GLN A 23 2.98 -10.60 12.74
N ALA A 24 2.41 -9.50 13.22
CA ALA A 24 1.95 -9.37 14.60
C ALA A 24 0.51 -9.87 14.81
N MET A 25 -0.20 -10.24 13.73
CA MET A 25 -1.61 -10.59 13.75
C MET A 25 -1.86 -11.99 13.18
N ASN A 26 -2.78 -12.72 13.82
CA ASN A 26 -3.22 -14.05 13.36
C ASN A 26 -4.41 -13.98 12.38
N GLU A 27 -4.91 -12.78 12.10
CA GLU A 27 -6.10 -12.55 11.29
C GLU A 27 -5.83 -11.53 10.19
N ASN A 28 -6.62 -11.61 9.12
CA ASN A 28 -6.60 -10.62 8.05
C ASN A 28 -7.51 -9.45 8.42
N THR A 29 -7.04 -8.23 8.16
CA THR A 29 -7.82 -7.01 8.32
C THR A 29 -8.31 -6.51 6.98
N THR A 30 -9.55 -6.03 6.93
CA THR A 30 -10.12 -5.39 5.72
C THR A 30 -9.59 -3.97 5.53
N GLU A 31 -9.22 -3.66 4.28
CA GLU A 31 -8.90 -2.31 3.81
C GLU A 31 -9.92 -1.89 2.75
N ASN A 32 -10.39 -0.65 2.84
CA ASN A 32 -11.21 0.01 1.82
C ASN A 32 -10.48 1.25 1.34
N ALA A 33 -10.32 1.40 0.03
CA ALA A 33 -9.62 2.53 -0.55
C ALA A 33 -10.48 3.20 -1.63
N ILE A 34 -10.88 4.45 -1.36
CA ILE A 34 -11.76 5.24 -2.23
C ILE A 34 -10.91 5.99 -3.24
N PHE A 35 -11.19 5.84 -4.53
CA PHE A 35 -10.41 6.51 -5.58
C PHE A 35 -10.58 8.03 -5.52
N THR A 36 -9.48 8.79 -5.43
CA THR A 36 -9.51 10.26 -5.32
C THR A 36 -8.93 10.99 -6.52
N GLY A 37 -8.27 10.29 -7.45
CA GLY A 37 -7.80 10.85 -8.71
C GLY A 37 -6.36 10.49 -9.06
N ASN A 38 -5.88 11.03 -10.18
CA ASN A 38 -4.64 10.66 -10.89
C ASN A 38 -4.68 9.24 -11.50
N GLY A 39 -4.09 9.10 -12.69
CA GLY A 39 -4.14 7.88 -13.53
C GLY A 39 -5.17 7.98 -14.67
N ARG A 40 -4.87 7.41 -15.83
CA ARG A 40 -5.81 7.32 -16.96
C ARG A 40 -6.93 6.33 -16.61
N ILE A 41 -8.08 6.46 -17.27
CA ILE A 41 -9.22 5.54 -17.10
C ILE A 41 -8.82 4.07 -17.36
N ASP A 42 -7.86 3.89 -18.27
CA ASP A 42 -7.35 2.57 -18.68
C ASP A 42 -6.22 2.05 -17.77
N ASP A 43 -5.72 2.85 -16.82
CA ASP A 43 -4.68 2.39 -15.92
C ASP A 43 -5.32 1.60 -14.76
N ASP A 44 -5.14 0.28 -14.76
CA ASP A 44 -5.86 -0.67 -13.90
C ASP A 44 -5.96 -0.25 -12.43
N PHE A 45 -4.82 -0.20 -11.73
CA PHE A 45 -4.74 0.14 -10.30
C PHE A 45 -4.03 1.49 -10.05
N VAL A 46 -3.50 2.14 -11.08
CA VAL A 46 -2.70 3.37 -10.91
C VAL A 46 -3.59 4.52 -10.47
N GLY A 47 -3.15 5.24 -9.44
CA GLY A 47 -3.82 6.44 -8.94
C GLY A 47 -3.64 6.63 -7.45
N ASN A 48 -4.38 7.61 -6.94
CA ASN A 48 -4.46 7.92 -5.52
C ASN A 48 -5.81 7.48 -4.95
N TYR A 49 -5.76 7.05 -3.69
CA TYR A 49 -6.91 6.56 -2.96
C TYR A 49 -6.87 7.03 -1.51
N ASP A 50 -8.04 7.34 -0.95
CA ASP A 50 -8.22 7.49 0.49
C ASP A 50 -8.41 6.09 1.08
N SER A 51 -7.35 5.55 1.67
CA SER A 51 -7.34 4.21 2.27
C SER A 51 -7.75 4.25 3.73
N THR A 52 -8.54 3.28 4.15
CA THR A 52 -9.05 3.11 5.50
C THR A 52 -9.02 1.64 5.91
N TRP A 53 -8.51 1.36 7.11
CA TRP A 53 -8.56 0.04 7.73
C TRP A 53 -8.76 0.12 9.24
N VAL A 54 -9.04 -1.00 9.88
CA VAL A 54 -9.12 -1.10 11.34
C VAL A 54 -7.81 -1.66 11.87
N ASP A 55 -7.07 -0.87 12.64
CA ASP A 55 -5.89 -1.38 13.32
C ASP A 55 -6.30 -1.99 14.67
N ASN A 56 -5.69 -3.13 15.00
CA ASN A 56 -6.16 -4.06 16.01
C ASN A 56 -6.22 -3.41 17.41
N GLY A 57 -7.40 -2.93 17.79
CA GLY A 57 -7.64 -2.25 19.06
C GLY A 57 -7.29 -0.76 19.10
N GLU A 58 -6.62 -0.22 18.07
CA GLU A 58 -6.30 1.21 17.94
C GLU A 58 -7.38 2.01 17.19
N GLY A 59 -8.38 1.32 16.64
CA GLY A 59 -9.49 1.93 15.94
C GLY A 59 -9.24 2.08 14.45
N GLN A 60 -10.05 2.93 13.81
CA GLN A 60 -9.96 3.16 12.37
C GLN A 60 -8.74 4.03 12.05
N ARG A 61 -7.92 3.57 11.10
CA ARG A 61 -6.78 4.31 10.54
C ARG A 61 -7.09 4.74 9.11
N THR A 62 -6.49 5.85 8.71
CA THR A 62 -6.69 6.47 7.39
C THR A 62 -5.36 6.96 6.83
N SER A 63 -5.10 6.66 5.56
CA SER A 63 -3.89 7.08 4.87
C SER A 63 -4.18 7.34 3.39
N THR A 64 -3.40 8.22 2.77
CA THR A 64 -3.39 8.36 1.32
C THR A 64 -2.57 7.21 0.74
N LEU A 65 -3.20 6.38 -0.09
CA LEU A 65 -2.57 5.30 -0.84
C LEU A 65 -2.29 5.79 -2.26
N GLU A 66 -1.01 5.83 -2.63
CA GLU A 66 -0.57 6.02 -4.01
C GLU A 66 -0.12 4.69 -4.62
N ILE A 67 -0.64 4.38 -5.81
CA ILE A 67 -0.25 3.20 -6.59
C ILE A 67 0.34 3.65 -7.93
N ARG A 68 1.55 3.18 -8.25
CA ARG A 68 2.24 3.46 -9.51
C ARG A 68 2.79 2.20 -10.14
N LEU A 69 2.71 2.07 -11.47
CA LEU A 69 3.43 1.02 -12.20
C LEU A 69 4.94 1.31 -12.18
N ILE A 70 5.76 0.31 -11.88
CA ILE A 70 7.20 0.43 -11.97
C ILE A 70 7.60 0.33 -13.46
N PRO A 71 8.30 1.34 -14.02
CA PRO A 71 8.61 1.38 -15.45
C PRO A 71 9.31 0.11 -15.96
N ASN A 72 8.87 -0.38 -17.11
CA ASN A 72 9.41 -1.59 -17.77
C ASN A 72 9.25 -2.88 -16.96
N THR A 73 8.28 -2.94 -16.05
CA THR A 73 7.95 -4.15 -15.28
C THR A 73 6.43 -4.39 -15.27
N GLN A 74 6.01 -5.51 -14.69
CA GLN A 74 4.61 -5.80 -14.37
C GLN A 74 4.29 -5.55 -12.89
N LEU A 75 5.22 -4.90 -12.17
CA LEU A 75 5.11 -4.65 -10.74
C LEU A 75 4.55 -3.27 -10.48
N TYR A 76 3.72 -3.18 -9.46
CA TYR A 76 3.20 -1.94 -8.90
C TYR A 76 3.93 -1.63 -7.61
N ARG A 77 4.21 -0.34 -7.41
CA ARG A 77 4.64 0.23 -6.14
C ARG A 77 3.44 0.86 -5.46
N LEU A 78 3.29 0.59 -4.18
CA LEU A 78 2.28 1.17 -3.31
C LEU A 78 2.98 1.99 -2.21
N THR A 79 2.42 3.14 -1.89
CA THR A 79 2.91 4.01 -0.81
C THR A 79 1.72 4.47 0.01
N TRP A 80 1.71 4.16 1.30
CA TRP A 80 0.71 4.66 2.25
C TRP A 80 1.32 5.81 3.06
N THR A 81 0.65 6.96 3.05
CA THR A 81 1.08 8.19 3.72
C THR A 81 0.02 8.64 4.70
N ASN A 82 0.38 8.89 5.96
CA ASN A 82 -0.57 9.37 6.96
C ASN A 82 -0.93 10.84 6.80
N ALA A 83 -1.86 11.31 7.64
CA ALA A 83 -2.30 12.69 7.69
C ALA A 83 -1.19 13.72 7.97
N ASN A 84 -0.03 13.30 8.51
CA ASN A 84 1.14 14.16 8.74
C ASN A 84 2.12 14.15 7.54
N GLU A 85 1.68 13.67 6.37
CA GLU A 85 2.50 13.52 5.16
C GLU A 85 3.73 12.60 5.33
N SER A 86 3.74 11.80 6.40
CA SER A 86 4.80 10.82 6.63
C SER A 86 4.41 9.48 6.03
N ILE A 87 5.31 8.90 5.24
CA ILE A 87 5.11 7.57 4.67
C ILE A 87 5.14 6.55 5.81
N GLU A 88 4.09 5.76 5.93
CA GLU A 88 3.96 4.69 6.93
C GLU A 88 4.47 3.37 6.36
N PHE A 89 4.08 3.06 5.12
CA PHE A 89 4.35 1.79 4.50
C PHE A 89 4.69 1.92 3.02
N HIS A 90 5.52 0.99 2.55
CA HIS A 90 5.75 0.73 1.13
C HIS A 90 5.33 -0.69 0.76
N GLY A 91 4.72 -0.85 -0.39
CA GLY A 91 4.32 -2.14 -0.94
C GLY A 91 4.84 -2.33 -2.35
N GLU A 92 5.04 -3.59 -2.72
CA GLU A 92 5.28 -4.00 -4.10
C GLU A 92 4.42 -5.22 -4.40
N GLY A 93 3.78 -5.24 -5.58
CA GLY A 93 2.86 -6.30 -5.95
C GLY A 93 2.67 -6.42 -7.45
N PHE A 94 1.92 -7.45 -7.86
CA PHE A 94 1.54 -7.69 -9.25
C PHE A 94 0.05 -8.03 -9.33
N VAL A 95 -0.50 -7.91 -10.54
CA VAL A 95 -1.92 -8.17 -10.79
C VAL A 95 -2.12 -9.60 -11.25
N ILE A 96 -3.07 -10.30 -10.62
CA ILE A 96 -3.59 -11.60 -11.05
C ILE A 96 -5.10 -11.62 -10.77
N ASP A 97 -5.90 -12.09 -11.73
CA ASP A 97 -7.37 -12.19 -11.59
C ASP A 97 -8.06 -10.90 -11.07
N ASN A 98 -7.63 -9.73 -11.57
CA ASN A 98 -8.11 -8.41 -11.14
C ASN A 98 -7.89 -8.12 -9.64
N MET A 99 -6.85 -8.73 -9.07
CA MET A 99 -6.38 -8.48 -7.71
C MET A 99 -4.91 -8.05 -7.76
N LEU A 100 -4.61 -6.91 -7.18
CA LEU A 100 -3.23 -6.49 -6.92
C LEU A 100 -2.77 -7.13 -5.61
N ILE A 101 -1.84 -8.07 -5.68
CA ILE A 101 -1.36 -8.83 -4.52
C ILE A 101 0.12 -8.54 -4.30
N GLY A 102 0.55 -8.48 -3.05
CA GLY A 102 1.95 -8.20 -2.76
C GLY A 102 2.32 -8.26 -1.29
N ASP A 103 3.53 -7.80 -1.01
CA ASP A 103 4.08 -7.64 0.33
C ASP A 103 4.26 -6.14 0.64
N TYR A 104 4.19 -5.78 1.91
CA TYR A 104 4.49 -4.42 2.37
C TYR A 104 5.49 -4.41 3.53
N ARG A 105 6.11 -3.25 3.74
CA ARG A 105 7.23 -3.02 4.66
C ARG A 105 7.17 -1.62 5.29
N ASP A 106 7.72 -1.49 6.49
CA ASP A 106 7.98 -0.19 7.12
C ASP A 106 9.21 0.51 6.54
N LEU A 107 9.31 1.80 6.84
CA LEU A 107 10.41 2.68 6.46
C LEU A 107 11.66 2.55 7.32
N GLU A 108 11.66 1.76 8.40
CA GLU A 108 12.83 1.60 9.28
C GLU A 108 14.09 1.18 8.51
N ILE A 109 13.95 0.48 7.38
CA ILE A 109 15.09 0.07 6.58
C ILE A 109 15.77 1.25 5.83
N GLN A 110 15.05 2.27 5.35
CA GLN A 110 15.70 3.31 4.56
C GLN A 110 16.48 4.32 5.42
N ASN A 111 16.01 4.61 6.64
CA ASN A 111 16.73 5.46 7.58
C ASN A 111 18.02 4.80 8.11
N LEU A 112 18.07 3.47 8.18
CA LEU A 112 19.28 2.70 8.54
C LEU A 112 20.33 2.66 7.42
N ILE A 113 19.92 2.76 6.16
CA ILE A 113 20.86 2.79 5.02
C ILE A 113 21.43 4.21 4.83
N GLY A 114 20.62 5.26 5.01
CA GLY A 114 21.08 6.66 4.92
C GLY A 114 22.08 7.06 6.01
N SER A 115 21.97 6.49 7.21
CA SER A 115 22.88 6.79 8.33
C SER A 115 24.19 5.98 8.33
N ARG A 116 24.31 4.93 7.49
CA ARG A 116 25.59 4.22 7.26
C ARG A 116 26.51 4.95 6.27
N ASN A 117 25.97 5.78 5.38
CA ASN A 117 26.75 6.52 4.38
C ASN A 117 27.28 7.89 4.86
N LEU A 118 27.00 8.27 6.11
CA LEU A 118 27.49 9.51 6.74
C LEU A 118 28.60 9.26 7.78
N ARG A 119 29.12 8.02 7.85
CA ARG A 119 30.28 7.65 8.66
C ARG A 119 31.35 6.99 7.78
N GLN A 120 31.94 7.77 6.87
CA GLN A 120 33.28 7.54 6.34
C GLN A 120 34.03 8.87 6.31
#